data_AF-A0A372QWY8-F1
#
_entry.id   AF-A0A372QWY8-F1
#
_cell.length_a   1.000
_cell.length_b   1.000
_cell.length_c   1.000
_cell.angle_alpha   90.00
_cell.angle_beta   90.00
_cell.angle_gamma   90.00
#
_symmetry.space_group_name_H-M   'P 1'
#
loop_
_entity.id
_entity.type
_entity.pdbx_description
1 polymer ?
#
loop_
_entity_poly.entity_id
_entity_poly.type
_entity_poly.pdbx_seq_one_letter_code
_entity_poly.pdbx_strand_id
1 'polypeptide(L)'
;MNSLSKAPWKLNRLFISIFLIIVILLVTYQVFFIVNQYPDILNKPKEWWNHAYPPRLNRLGNDVVLKNVTSLKKIQYDFPYSSFRGEFIETSEERELRESRRESIKQGFLHAWNGYVKYAWGADEILPISNKPRNSYNGWGASIVDALDTMWIMDLKEEFKNATEHISHINFNSSVIPISIFETTIRYLGGMLSAYELSGDEILLEKAKQLGEAMIPCFNSPTGLPYNNWNLTRGLIDSTYKPYSTGILAQVGTLHLEYMKLAQLTGNSTFFYKVQNVTDVLDKAVKKIPGLYPTFISQESGRFLNYDVVSFGANADSFYEYLIKQYLFVGGAIDQYRRMYEESIDSMHEYLIKEGQVKNRPDLLFLGEIYHGFLPRMEHLGCFVPGMLAIGSKTLNRPKDLEVAIKLGETCYWAYNSTPTGIGPEDFYFLQKNVTVDEKTRWMQKNQKDTVLPDGVYKLNGNYLLRPETIESLFILYRVTGDKSYQEKGWKIWKAIEKWCKTESAYSGLYNVASNKEIVQNNNMESFFLAETLKYLYLLFSTPDVISLDDYVFNTEAHPLLRMKP
;
A
#
# COMPACT_ATOMS: atom_id res chain seq x y z
N MET A 1 77.12 18.65 -42.16
CA MET A 1 76.61 18.11 -40.88
C MET A 1 75.48 17.16 -41.19
N ASN A 2 75.74 15.86 -41.00
CA ASN A 2 74.93 14.75 -41.52
C ASN A 2 73.61 14.53 -40.77
N SER A 3 72.64 14.08 -41.57
CA SER A 3 71.33 13.47 -41.31
C SER A 3 71.05 12.94 -39.91
N LEU A 4 69.89 13.33 -39.35
CA LEU A 4 69.13 12.49 -38.42
C LEU A 4 67.68 12.32 -38.90
N SER A 5 67.40 11.06 -39.14
CA SER A 5 66.20 10.34 -39.56
C SER A 5 64.84 10.85 -39.05
N LYS A 6 63.90 10.96 -39.99
CA LYS A 6 62.45 10.86 -39.74
C LYS A 6 62.08 9.41 -39.38
N ALA A 7 61.87 9.12 -38.09
CA ALA A 7 60.96 8.08 -37.56
C ALA A 7 60.93 8.20 -36.03
N PRO A 8 59.75 8.36 -35.39
CA PRO A 8 59.09 7.16 -34.87
C PRO A 8 57.55 7.30 -34.76
N TRP A 9 56.84 7.71 -35.82
CA TRP A 9 55.36 7.74 -35.79
C TRP A 9 54.70 6.38 -36.12
N LYS A 10 55.38 5.52 -36.89
CA LYS A 10 54.85 4.19 -37.26
C LYS A 10 55.00 3.14 -36.15
N LEU A 11 56.08 3.17 -35.37
CA LEU A 11 56.26 2.21 -34.26
C LEU A 11 55.20 2.41 -33.16
N ASN A 12 54.83 3.66 -32.85
CA ASN A 12 53.84 3.95 -31.80
C ASN A 12 52.42 3.49 -32.18
N ARG A 13 52.02 3.61 -33.46
CA ARG A 13 50.72 3.07 -33.92
C ARG A 13 50.69 1.55 -33.89
N LEU A 14 51.79 0.89 -34.23
CA LEU A 14 51.87 -0.56 -34.18
C LEU A 14 51.76 -1.05 -32.73
N PHE A 15 52.48 -0.42 -31.79
CA PHE A 15 52.39 -0.74 -30.36
C PHE A 15 51.00 -0.48 -29.77
N ILE A 16 50.36 0.65 -30.10
CA ILE A 16 49.00 0.95 -29.63
C ILE A 16 47.99 -0.04 -30.23
N SER A 17 48.15 -0.42 -31.50
CA SER A 17 47.26 -1.39 -32.15
C SER A 17 47.43 -2.78 -31.54
N ILE A 18 48.66 -3.21 -31.29
CA ILE A 18 48.94 -4.49 -30.60
C ILE A 18 48.39 -4.47 -29.18
N PHE A 19 48.55 -3.37 -28.44
CA PHE A 19 48.02 -3.23 -27.10
C PHE A 19 46.48 -3.27 -27.07
N LEU A 20 45.81 -2.56 -27.99
CA LEU A 20 44.35 -2.62 -28.14
C LEU A 20 43.87 -4.03 -28.52
N ILE A 21 44.58 -4.72 -29.41
CA ILE A 21 44.26 -6.11 -29.77
C ILE A 21 44.40 -7.02 -28.55
N ILE A 22 45.45 -6.86 -27.74
CA ILE A 22 45.65 -7.65 -26.51
C ILE A 22 44.54 -7.34 -25.49
N VAL A 23 44.15 -6.08 -25.30
CA VAL A 23 43.05 -5.70 -24.40
C VAL A 23 41.72 -6.28 -24.90
N ILE A 24 41.43 -6.18 -26.20
CA ILE A 24 40.22 -6.77 -26.79
C ILE A 24 40.23 -8.29 -26.61
N LEU A 25 41.37 -8.96 -26.83
CA LEU A 25 41.51 -10.41 -26.62
C LEU A 25 41.34 -10.79 -25.14
N LEU A 26 41.86 -9.99 -24.20
CA LEU A 26 41.68 -10.23 -22.77
C LEU A 26 40.24 -10.02 -22.31
N VAL A 27 39.58 -8.96 -22.79
CA VAL A 27 38.17 -8.67 -22.50
C VAL A 27 37.27 -9.73 -23.13
N THR A 28 37.51 -10.11 -24.39
CA THR A 28 36.74 -11.19 -25.04
C THR A 28 36.99 -12.54 -24.38
N TYR A 29 38.21 -12.84 -23.94
CA TYR A 29 38.51 -14.03 -23.16
C TYR A 29 37.82 -14.01 -21.80
N GLN A 30 37.82 -12.89 -21.07
CA GLN A 30 37.08 -12.76 -19.81
C GLN A 30 35.57 -12.88 -20.01
N VAL A 31 35.01 -12.25 -21.03
CA VAL A 31 33.59 -12.39 -21.37
C VAL A 31 33.28 -13.84 -21.74
N PHE A 32 34.08 -14.47 -22.61
CA PHE A 32 33.91 -15.88 -22.97
C PHE A 32 34.04 -16.82 -21.76
N PHE A 33 34.97 -16.53 -20.85
CA PHE A 33 35.18 -17.29 -19.62
C PHE A 33 34.00 -17.12 -18.65
N ILE A 34 33.50 -15.89 -18.46
CA ILE A 34 32.32 -15.60 -17.64
C ILE A 34 31.08 -16.29 -18.24
N VAL A 35 30.90 -16.21 -19.56
CA VAL A 35 29.77 -16.84 -20.26
C VAL A 35 29.80 -18.36 -20.16
N ASN A 36 30.97 -18.99 -20.24
CA ASN A 36 31.09 -20.44 -20.15
C ASN A 36 31.13 -20.97 -18.72
N GLN A 37 31.62 -20.18 -17.76
CA GLN A 37 31.63 -20.55 -16.34
C GLN A 37 30.25 -20.31 -15.69
N TYR A 38 29.48 -19.37 -16.24
CA TYR A 38 28.13 -19.03 -15.78
C TYR A 38 27.14 -18.96 -16.96
N PRO A 39 26.82 -20.09 -17.61
CA PRO A 39 25.89 -20.13 -18.75
C PRO A 39 24.50 -19.59 -18.40
N ASP A 40 24.16 -19.58 -17.11
CA ASP A 40 22.91 -19.05 -16.54
C ASP A 40 22.81 -17.51 -16.55
N ILE A 41 23.92 -16.78 -16.69
CA ILE A 41 23.91 -15.30 -16.63
C ILE A 41 23.35 -14.67 -17.92
N LEU A 42 23.50 -15.34 -19.06
CA LEU A 42 23.01 -14.84 -20.35
C LEU A 42 21.65 -15.41 -20.77
N ASN A 43 21.23 -16.51 -20.16
CA ASN A 43 20.06 -17.27 -20.62
C ASN A 43 18.96 -17.45 -19.58
N LYS A 44 19.01 -16.82 -18.41
CA LYS A 44 17.83 -16.82 -17.54
C LYS A 44 16.76 -15.92 -18.15
N PRO A 45 15.60 -16.47 -18.56
CA PRO A 45 14.39 -15.64 -18.61
C PRO A 45 14.17 -15.08 -17.20
N LYS A 46 13.29 -14.07 -17.06
CA LYS A 46 12.82 -13.57 -15.75
C LYS A 46 12.00 -14.65 -15.01
N GLU A 47 12.57 -15.82 -14.75
CA GLU A 47 11.96 -16.96 -14.08
C GLU A 47 11.96 -16.81 -12.55
N TRP A 48 12.58 -15.75 -12.00
CA TRP A 48 12.64 -15.53 -10.56
C TRP A 48 11.25 -15.32 -9.91
N TRP A 49 10.23 -14.99 -10.71
CA TRP A 49 8.81 -14.94 -10.29
C TRP A 49 8.07 -16.27 -10.42
N ASN A 50 8.60 -17.26 -11.15
CA ASN A 50 7.94 -18.54 -11.43
C ASN A 50 8.23 -19.57 -10.32
N HIS A 51 8.07 -19.18 -9.06
CA HIS A 51 8.02 -20.15 -7.97
C HIS A 51 6.64 -20.82 -7.96
N ALA A 52 6.60 -22.10 -7.59
CA ALA A 52 5.33 -22.79 -7.34
C ALA A 52 4.62 -22.09 -6.19
N TYR A 53 3.60 -21.31 -6.50
CA TYR A 53 2.77 -20.66 -5.49
C TYR A 53 2.21 -21.71 -4.52
N PRO A 54 2.10 -21.39 -3.22
CA PRO A 54 1.36 -22.26 -2.32
C PRO A 54 -0.04 -22.52 -2.90
N PRO A 55 -0.62 -23.70 -2.63
CA PRO A 55 -1.89 -24.11 -3.23
C PRO A 55 -2.98 -23.04 -3.02
N ARG A 56 -3.56 -22.51 -4.11
CA ARG A 56 -4.66 -21.52 -4.08
C ARG A 56 -6.01 -22.16 -3.72
N LEU A 57 -5.99 -23.09 -2.77
CA LEU A 57 -7.11 -23.96 -2.42
C LEU A 57 -8.30 -23.14 -1.96
N ASN A 58 -9.49 -23.59 -2.35
CA ASN A 58 -10.78 -23.08 -1.86
C ASN A 58 -11.11 -23.51 -0.42
N ARG A 59 -10.09 -23.74 0.42
CA ARG A 59 -10.25 -24.21 1.80
C ARG A 59 -9.84 -23.13 2.78
N LEU A 60 -10.64 -22.96 3.83
CA LEU A 60 -10.39 -22.06 4.96
C LEU A 60 -10.29 -22.87 6.25
N GLY A 61 -9.28 -23.73 6.27
CA GLY A 61 -9.10 -24.73 7.31
C GLY A 61 -9.51 -26.13 6.87
N ASN A 62 -9.46 -27.08 7.81
CA ASN A 62 -9.76 -28.48 7.54
C ASN A 62 -11.24 -28.73 7.22
N ASP A 63 -12.14 -27.97 7.85
CA ASP A 63 -13.59 -28.22 7.81
C ASP A 63 -14.38 -27.20 6.97
N VAL A 64 -13.73 -26.13 6.49
CA VAL A 64 -14.37 -25.10 5.68
C VAL A 64 -13.91 -25.22 4.24
N VAL A 65 -14.82 -25.69 3.38
CA VAL A 65 -14.63 -25.69 1.93
C VAL A 65 -15.56 -24.64 1.35
N LEU A 66 -14.99 -23.62 0.73
CA LEU A 66 -15.75 -22.60 0.04
C LEU A 66 -16.33 -23.18 -1.25
N LYS A 67 -17.66 -23.24 -1.30
CA LYS A 67 -18.38 -23.57 -2.53
C LYS A 67 -18.42 -22.33 -3.42
N ASN A 68 -18.49 -22.55 -4.73
CA ASN A 68 -18.62 -21.46 -5.72
C ASN A 68 -17.44 -20.47 -5.73
N VAL A 69 -16.22 -20.91 -5.38
CA VAL A 69 -15.01 -20.18 -5.75
C VAL A 69 -14.94 -20.21 -7.28
N THR A 70 -14.93 -19.04 -7.90
CA THR A 70 -14.93 -18.87 -9.35
C THR A 70 -13.73 -18.05 -9.81
N SER A 71 -13.38 -18.19 -11.09
CA SER A 71 -12.50 -17.23 -11.74
C SER A 71 -13.31 -15.98 -12.04
N LEU A 72 -13.18 -14.96 -11.18
CA LEU A 72 -13.84 -13.67 -11.39
C LEU A 72 -13.28 -12.97 -12.63
N LYS A 73 -14.06 -12.03 -13.17
CA LYS A 73 -13.66 -11.23 -14.34
C LYS A 73 -12.30 -10.57 -14.13
N LYS A 74 -11.56 -10.46 -15.23
CA LYS A 74 -10.30 -9.73 -15.30
C LYS A 74 -10.49 -8.27 -14.88
N ILE A 75 -9.64 -7.81 -13.98
CA ILE A 75 -9.61 -6.43 -13.46
C ILE A 75 -8.59 -5.62 -14.26
N GLN A 76 -7.42 -6.19 -14.55
CA GLN A 76 -6.39 -5.47 -15.29
C GLN A 76 -6.82 -5.25 -16.75
N TYR A 77 -6.37 -4.14 -17.30
CA TYR A 77 -6.41 -3.84 -18.72
C TYR A 77 -5.72 -4.95 -19.53
N ASP A 78 -6.15 -5.13 -20.77
CA ASP A 78 -5.53 -6.05 -21.73
C ASP A 78 -4.26 -5.41 -22.31
N PHE A 79 -3.22 -5.37 -21.48
CA PHE A 79 -1.91 -4.90 -21.85
C PHE A 79 -1.33 -5.73 -23.01
N PRO A 80 -0.75 -5.09 -24.05
CA PRO A 80 -0.10 -5.79 -25.15
C PRO A 80 0.94 -6.81 -24.64
N TYR A 81 0.77 -8.07 -25.00
CA TYR A 81 1.64 -9.17 -24.56
C TYR A 81 2.00 -10.08 -25.74
N SER A 82 3.28 -10.46 -25.82
CA SER A 82 3.78 -11.38 -26.84
C SER A 82 3.87 -12.78 -26.26
N SER A 83 2.96 -13.67 -26.64
CA SER A 83 3.01 -15.08 -26.24
C SER A 83 4.26 -15.79 -26.76
N PHE A 84 4.82 -15.35 -27.89
CA PHE A 84 6.07 -15.89 -28.45
C PHE A 84 7.30 -15.52 -27.62
N ARG A 85 7.35 -14.29 -27.09
CA ARG A 85 8.48 -13.79 -26.30
C ARG A 85 8.29 -13.95 -24.79
N GLY A 86 7.07 -14.26 -24.35
CA GLY A 86 6.74 -14.34 -22.93
C GLY A 86 6.80 -13.00 -22.21
N GLU A 87 6.68 -11.87 -22.92
CA GLU A 87 6.90 -10.54 -22.34
C GLU A 87 5.84 -9.50 -22.77
N PHE A 88 5.69 -8.47 -21.93
CA PHE A 88 4.94 -7.25 -22.22
C PHE A 88 5.54 -6.53 -23.44
N ILE A 89 4.68 -6.06 -24.35
CA ILE A 89 5.11 -5.35 -25.56
C ILE A 89 5.23 -3.86 -25.26
N GLU A 90 6.45 -3.36 -25.40
CA GLU A 90 6.82 -1.95 -25.28
C GLU A 90 7.99 -1.66 -26.23
N THR A 91 8.21 -0.39 -26.59
CA THR A 91 9.42 -0.02 -27.35
C THR A 91 10.66 -0.06 -26.46
N SER A 92 11.85 -0.07 -27.07
CA SER A 92 13.11 -0.02 -26.33
C SER A 92 13.22 1.25 -25.47
N GLU A 93 12.75 2.39 -25.98
CA GLU A 93 12.74 3.67 -25.27
C GLU A 93 11.75 3.66 -24.10
N GLU A 94 10.56 3.08 -24.28
CA GLU A 94 9.57 2.92 -23.22
C GLU A 94 10.10 2.03 -22.09
N ARG A 95 10.74 0.91 -22.46
CA ARG A 95 11.39 0.01 -21.52
C ARG A 95 12.48 0.70 -20.73
N GLU A 96 13.38 1.40 -21.41
CA GLU A 96 14.50 2.12 -20.78
C GLU A 96 13.99 3.17 -19.79
N LEU A 97 12.99 3.97 -20.18
CA LEU A 97 12.37 4.96 -19.30
C LEU A 97 11.72 4.31 -18.08
N ARG A 98 10.93 3.24 -18.30
CA ARG A 98 10.25 2.51 -17.23
C ARG A 98 11.24 1.90 -16.25
N GLU A 99 12.29 1.22 -16.76
CA GLU A 99 13.32 0.60 -15.94
C GLU A 99 14.16 1.63 -15.19
N SER A 100 14.49 2.77 -15.80
CA SER A 100 15.17 3.89 -15.12
C SER A 100 14.36 4.45 -13.95
N ARG A 101 13.06 4.68 -14.15
CA ARG A 101 12.16 5.15 -13.08
C ARG A 101 12.04 4.12 -11.96
N ARG A 102 11.82 2.85 -12.30
CA ARG A 102 11.73 1.75 -11.35
C ARG A 102 13.01 1.61 -10.53
N GLU A 103 14.16 1.74 -11.16
CA GLU A 103 15.46 1.71 -10.48
C GLU A 103 15.63 2.89 -9.53
N SER A 104 15.20 4.09 -9.92
CA SER A 104 15.21 5.25 -9.01
C SER A 104 14.39 5.00 -7.74
N ILE A 105 13.23 4.33 -7.83
CA ILE A 105 12.44 3.94 -6.66
C ILE A 105 13.19 2.91 -5.80
N LYS A 106 13.78 1.88 -6.41
CA LYS A 106 14.58 0.86 -5.71
C LYS A 106 15.76 1.48 -4.96
N GLN A 107 16.44 2.45 -5.55
CA GLN A 107 17.51 3.19 -4.89
C GLN A 107 17.00 4.04 -3.73
N GLY A 108 15.80 4.61 -3.84
CA GLY A 108 15.13 5.28 -2.72
C GLY A 108 14.79 4.32 -1.57
N PHE A 109 14.29 3.12 -1.89
CA PHE A 109 14.08 2.06 -0.91
C PHE A 109 15.38 1.67 -0.21
N LEU A 110 16.45 1.40 -0.96
CA LEU A 110 17.75 1.07 -0.39
C LEU A 110 18.32 2.20 0.49
N HIS A 111 18.13 3.47 0.10
CA HIS A 111 18.50 4.62 0.93
C HIS A 111 17.78 4.58 2.28
N ALA A 112 16.45 4.47 2.26
CA ALA A 112 15.63 4.41 3.46
C ALA A 112 15.96 3.19 4.35
N TRP A 113 16.08 2.02 3.72
CA TRP A 113 16.39 0.76 4.38
C TRP A 113 17.77 0.77 5.02
N ASN A 114 18.81 1.22 4.30
CA ASN A 114 20.16 1.29 4.84
C ASN A 114 20.27 2.28 6.00
N GLY A 115 19.55 3.40 5.95
CA GLY A 115 19.40 4.31 7.08
C GLY A 115 18.79 3.63 8.29
N TYR A 116 17.65 2.96 8.08
CA TYR A 116 16.97 2.18 9.12
C TYR A 116 17.89 1.12 9.75
N VAL A 117 18.52 0.27 8.94
CA VAL A 117 19.46 -0.77 9.41
C VAL A 117 20.60 -0.17 10.23
N LYS A 118 21.15 0.97 9.79
CA LYS A 118 22.29 1.59 10.47
C LYS A 118 21.93 2.19 11.83
N TYR A 119 20.75 2.79 11.97
CA TYR A 119 20.42 3.63 13.12
C TYR A 119 19.28 3.10 14.00
N ALA A 120 18.50 2.14 13.52
CA ALA A 120 17.26 1.71 14.16
C ALA A 120 16.95 0.21 13.99
N TRP A 121 17.92 -0.63 13.59
CA TRP A 121 17.70 -2.07 13.43
C TRP A 121 17.06 -2.71 14.66
N GLY A 122 15.95 -3.43 14.44
CA GLY A 122 15.16 -4.10 15.47
C GLY A 122 14.18 -3.18 16.22
N ALA A 123 14.29 -1.86 16.08
CA ALA A 123 13.22 -0.94 16.48
C ALA A 123 12.13 -0.88 15.41
N ASP A 124 10.94 -0.41 15.75
CA ASP A 124 9.85 -0.37 14.78
C ASP A 124 10.16 0.57 13.62
N GLU A 125 10.80 1.70 13.91
CA GLU A 125 10.97 2.81 12.97
C GLU A 125 12.23 3.62 13.25
N ILE A 126 12.61 4.46 12.28
CA ILE A 126 13.69 5.44 12.38
C ILE A 126 13.13 6.87 12.41
N LEU A 127 13.74 7.72 13.23
CA LEU A 127 13.62 9.18 13.16
C LEU A 127 14.73 9.73 12.24
N PRO A 128 14.45 10.00 10.94
CA PRO A 128 15.41 10.15 9.84
C PRO A 128 16.31 11.39 9.86
N ILE A 129 16.03 12.38 10.73
CA ILE A 129 16.87 13.57 10.94
C ILE A 129 17.73 13.37 12.18
N SER A 130 17.15 12.88 13.28
CA SER A 130 17.88 12.68 14.53
C SER A 130 18.65 11.36 14.61
N ASN A 131 18.45 10.44 13.66
CA ASN A 131 19.04 9.11 13.61
C ASN A 131 18.80 8.30 14.89
N LYS A 132 17.57 8.35 15.40
CA LYS A 132 17.15 7.64 16.62
C LYS A 132 16.08 6.59 16.30
N PRO A 133 16.07 5.45 17.02
CA PRO A 133 14.99 4.49 16.92
C PRO A 133 13.70 5.03 17.55
N ARG A 134 12.55 4.55 17.07
CA ARG A 134 11.23 4.74 17.67
C ARG A 134 10.46 3.41 17.66
N ASN A 135 9.73 3.13 18.75
CA ASN A 135 8.91 1.93 18.90
C ASN A 135 7.43 2.31 19.08
N SER A 136 6.73 2.53 17.98
CA SER A 136 5.30 2.88 17.96
C SER A 136 4.40 1.63 17.87
N TYR A 137 4.98 0.48 17.53
CA TYR A 137 4.30 -0.76 17.15
C TYR A 137 4.85 -1.94 17.95
N ASN A 138 4.93 -1.78 19.28
CA ASN A 138 5.31 -2.81 20.25
C ASN A 138 6.79 -3.24 20.27
N GLY A 139 7.65 -2.67 19.41
CA GLY A 139 9.09 -2.93 19.41
C GLY A 139 9.47 -4.28 18.80
N TRP A 140 8.67 -4.77 17.86
CA TRP A 140 8.92 -6.01 17.12
C TRP A 140 9.60 -5.78 15.77
N GLY A 141 9.93 -4.53 15.44
CA GLY A 141 10.58 -4.20 14.17
C GLY A 141 9.57 -4.06 13.04
N ALA A 142 8.55 -3.21 13.20
CA ALA A 142 7.54 -2.93 12.16
C ALA A 142 8.17 -2.74 10.77
N SER A 143 9.16 -1.86 10.65
CA SER A 143 9.84 -1.60 9.36
C SER A 143 10.55 -2.83 8.77
N ILE A 144 10.98 -3.80 9.59
CA ILE A 144 11.57 -5.06 9.10
C ILE A 144 10.50 -5.92 8.46
N VAL A 145 9.36 -6.08 9.14
CA VAL A 145 8.28 -6.97 8.70
C VAL A 145 7.51 -6.38 7.52
N ASP A 146 7.17 -5.10 7.60
CA ASP A 146 6.45 -4.35 6.56
C ASP A 146 7.22 -4.31 5.22
N ALA A 147 8.55 -4.34 5.29
CA ALA A 147 9.39 -4.23 4.10
C ALA A 147 9.69 -5.57 3.41
N LEU A 148 9.34 -6.72 4.01
CA LEU A 148 9.72 -8.06 3.52
C LEU A 148 9.27 -8.32 2.09
N ASP A 149 7.98 -8.17 1.81
CA ASP A 149 7.46 -8.46 0.48
C ASP A 149 7.93 -7.42 -0.54
N THR A 150 8.12 -6.15 -0.15
CA THR A 150 8.76 -5.13 -0.98
C THR A 150 10.17 -5.57 -1.38
N MET A 151 10.99 -6.04 -0.43
CA MET A 151 12.33 -6.56 -0.73
C MET A 151 12.26 -7.72 -1.70
N TRP A 152 11.32 -8.64 -1.48
CA TRP A 152 11.17 -9.77 -2.37
C TRP A 152 10.78 -9.34 -3.80
N ILE A 153 9.84 -8.40 -3.92
CA ILE A 153 9.36 -7.82 -5.19
C ILE A 153 10.46 -7.03 -5.91
N MET A 154 11.31 -6.33 -5.17
CA MET A 154 12.42 -5.54 -5.70
C MET A 154 13.69 -6.36 -5.98
N ASP A 155 13.67 -7.68 -5.73
CA ASP A 155 14.82 -8.57 -5.84
C ASP A 155 15.98 -8.15 -4.93
N LEU A 156 15.67 -7.96 -3.64
CA LEU A 156 16.58 -7.63 -2.54
C LEU A 156 16.67 -8.82 -1.57
N LYS A 157 17.20 -9.94 -2.05
CA LYS A 157 17.15 -11.23 -1.35
C LYS A 157 18.05 -11.30 -0.11
N GLU A 158 19.17 -10.57 -0.10
CA GLU A 158 20.07 -10.52 1.06
C GLU A 158 19.44 -9.71 2.20
N GLU A 159 18.85 -8.56 1.88
CA GLU A 159 18.07 -7.76 2.84
C GLU A 159 16.90 -8.56 3.41
N PHE A 160 16.17 -9.26 2.54
CA PHE A 160 15.09 -10.16 2.92
C PHE A 160 15.56 -11.23 3.91
N LYS A 161 16.66 -11.93 3.60
CA LYS A 161 17.20 -13.00 4.45
C LYS A 161 17.59 -12.48 5.84
N ASN A 162 18.22 -11.31 5.91
CA ASN A 162 18.59 -10.71 7.19
C ASN A 162 17.35 -10.31 8.01
N ALA A 163 16.29 -9.84 7.33
CA ALA A 163 15.02 -9.53 7.94
C ALA A 163 14.31 -10.80 8.47
N THR A 164 14.27 -11.90 7.70
CA THR A 164 13.66 -13.15 8.15
C THR A 164 14.42 -13.79 9.32
N GLU A 165 15.75 -13.69 9.33
CA GLU A 165 16.57 -14.11 10.47
C GLU A 165 16.19 -13.35 11.75
N HIS A 166 16.04 -12.02 11.69
CA HIS A 166 15.56 -11.24 12.83
C HIS A 166 14.18 -11.70 13.32
N ILE A 167 13.23 -11.92 12.40
CA ILE A 167 11.86 -12.33 12.71
C ILE A 167 11.81 -13.71 13.38
N SER A 168 12.71 -14.62 13.01
CA SER A 168 12.82 -15.94 13.62
C SER A 168 13.01 -15.89 15.15
N HIS A 169 13.58 -14.79 15.66
CA HIS A 169 13.85 -14.57 17.09
C HIS A 169 12.76 -13.77 17.82
N ILE A 170 11.77 -13.22 17.12
CA ILE A 170 10.69 -12.46 17.77
C ILE A 170 9.79 -13.38 18.60
N ASN A 171 9.43 -12.92 19.80
CA ASN A 171 8.46 -13.58 20.68
C ASN A 171 7.11 -12.86 20.64
N PHE A 172 6.17 -13.39 19.86
CA PHE A 172 4.81 -12.86 19.74
C PHE A 172 3.85 -13.27 20.87
N ASN A 173 4.34 -13.89 21.96
CA ASN A 173 3.54 -14.18 23.14
C ASN A 173 3.67 -13.11 24.24
N SER A 174 4.42 -12.04 23.99
CA SER A 174 4.60 -10.95 24.94
C SER A 174 4.77 -9.62 24.24
N SER A 175 4.16 -8.58 24.78
CA SER A 175 4.35 -7.20 24.33
C SER A 175 4.71 -6.30 25.51
N VAL A 176 5.56 -5.30 25.25
CA VAL A 176 6.00 -4.34 26.28
C VAL A 176 4.90 -3.33 26.63
N ILE A 177 4.01 -3.09 25.67
CA ILE A 177 2.84 -2.20 25.76
C ILE A 177 1.62 -2.93 25.19
N PRO A 178 0.38 -2.48 25.48
CA PRO A 178 -0.80 -2.97 24.78
C PRO A 178 -0.64 -2.89 23.26
N ILE A 179 -1.08 -3.92 22.55
CA ILE A 179 -1.06 -3.98 21.09
C ILE A 179 -2.33 -3.35 20.53
N SER A 180 -2.25 -2.81 19.32
CA SER A 180 -3.42 -2.49 18.51
C SER A 180 -3.67 -3.66 17.56
N ILE A 181 -4.76 -4.42 17.75
CA ILE A 181 -5.08 -5.58 16.92
C ILE A 181 -5.10 -5.24 15.42
N PHE A 182 -5.65 -4.08 15.07
CA PHE A 182 -5.66 -3.55 13.71
C PHE A 182 -4.24 -3.39 13.15
N GLU A 183 -3.44 -2.49 13.71
CA GLU A 183 -2.04 -2.25 13.32
C GLU A 183 -1.21 -3.53 13.30
N THR A 184 -1.36 -4.40 14.31
CA THR A 184 -0.63 -5.66 14.38
C THR A 184 -1.03 -6.62 13.25
N THR A 185 -2.31 -6.65 12.87
CA THR A 185 -2.83 -7.52 11.82
C THR A 185 -2.37 -7.05 10.45
N ILE A 186 -2.59 -5.79 10.11
CA ILE A 186 -2.35 -5.29 8.76
C ILE A 186 -0.85 -5.22 8.43
N ARG A 187 0.00 -4.93 9.42
CA ARG A 187 1.46 -4.83 9.30
C ARG A 187 2.15 -6.18 9.43
N TYR A 188 2.17 -6.72 10.66
CA TYR A 188 2.97 -7.91 10.98
C TYR A 188 2.38 -9.17 10.38
N LEU A 189 1.08 -9.43 10.60
CA LEU A 189 0.45 -10.64 10.08
C LEU A 189 0.35 -10.57 8.55
N GLY A 190 -0.11 -9.45 8.00
CA GLY A 190 -0.15 -9.20 6.56
C GLY A 190 1.21 -9.36 5.88
N GLY A 191 2.25 -8.70 6.40
CA GLY A 191 3.60 -8.72 5.87
C GLY A 191 4.23 -10.11 5.89
N MET A 192 4.12 -10.86 7.00
CA MET A 192 4.63 -12.23 7.07
C MET A 192 3.89 -13.18 6.12
N LEU A 193 2.55 -13.08 6.02
CA LEU A 193 1.76 -13.93 5.13
C LEU A 193 2.07 -13.67 3.65
N SER A 194 2.12 -12.40 3.26
CA SER A 194 2.47 -12.00 1.90
C SER A 194 3.88 -12.44 1.52
N ALA A 195 4.86 -12.16 2.39
CA ALA A 195 6.24 -12.58 2.18
C ALA A 195 6.38 -14.11 2.11
N TYR A 196 5.63 -14.87 2.91
CA TYR A 196 5.56 -16.32 2.78
C TYR A 196 5.02 -16.76 1.42
N GLU A 197 3.89 -16.21 0.96
CA GLU A 197 3.31 -16.60 -0.34
C GLU A 197 4.23 -16.31 -1.53
N LEU A 198 5.06 -15.26 -1.41
CA LEU A 198 6.02 -14.88 -2.45
C LEU A 198 7.32 -15.70 -2.38
N SER A 199 7.79 -16.08 -1.19
CA SER A 199 9.11 -16.67 -0.98
C SER A 199 9.13 -18.17 -0.69
N GLY A 200 8.05 -18.70 -0.10
CA GLY A 200 7.99 -20.04 0.46
C GLY A 200 8.80 -20.23 1.74
N ASP A 201 9.26 -19.16 2.41
CA ASP A 201 10.04 -19.27 3.65
C ASP A 201 9.15 -19.63 4.85
N GLU A 202 9.15 -20.91 5.22
CA GLU A 202 8.29 -21.50 6.24
C GLU A 202 8.40 -20.82 7.63
N ILE A 203 9.52 -20.18 7.95
CA ILE A 203 9.64 -19.44 9.23
C ILE A 203 8.61 -18.32 9.34
N LEU A 204 8.26 -17.69 8.22
CA LEU A 204 7.29 -16.61 8.16
C LEU A 204 5.89 -17.12 8.46
N LEU A 205 5.51 -18.27 7.89
CA LEU A 205 4.21 -18.89 8.19
C LEU A 205 4.15 -19.37 9.64
N GLU A 206 5.23 -19.95 10.17
CA GLU A 206 5.31 -20.35 11.58
C GLU A 206 5.08 -19.15 12.50
N LYS A 207 5.76 -18.03 12.25
CA LYS A 207 5.64 -16.80 13.05
C LYS A 207 4.30 -16.10 12.88
N ALA A 208 3.76 -16.05 11.67
CA ALA A 208 2.42 -15.57 11.39
C ALA A 208 1.36 -16.37 12.17
N LYS A 209 1.49 -17.70 12.20
CA LYS A 209 0.62 -18.57 12.99
C LYS A 209 0.73 -18.28 14.48
N GLN A 210 1.95 -18.20 15.03
CA GLN A 210 2.17 -17.87 16.44
C GLN A 210 1.46 -16.55 16.82
N LEU A 211 1.66 -15.50 16.03
CA LEU A 211 1.03 -14.20 16.26
C LEU A 211 -0.50 -14.24 16.15
N GLY A 212 -1.01 -14.88 15.10
CA GLY A 212 -2.45 -15.02 14.90
C GLY A 212 -3.15 -15.78 16.03
N GLU A 213 -2.55 -16.87 16.52
CA GLU A 213 -3.06 -17.63 17.66
C GLU A 213 -3.05 -16.80 18.94
N ALA A 214 -1.98 -16.04 19.18
CA ALA A 214 -1.85 -15.20 20.37
C ALA A 214 -2.90 -14.07 20.44
N MET A 215 -3.40 -13.61 19.29
CA MET A 215 -4.41 -12.55 19.21
C MET A 215 -5.86 -13.06 19.28
N ILE A 216 -6.14 -14.36 19.08
CA ILE A 216 -7.51 -14.92 19.13
C ILE A 216 -8.31 -14.51 20.39
N PRO A 217 -7.72 -14.45 21.60
CA PRO A 217 -8.44 -14.04 22.80
C PRO A 217 -9.08 -12.64 22.73
N CYS A 218 -8.57 -11.72 21.89
CA CYS A 218 -9.14 -10.37 21.77
C CYS A 218 -10.57 -10.38 21.21
N PHE A 219 -10.99 -11.45 20.54
CA PHE A 219 -12.33 -11.64 19.99
C PHE A 219 -13.35 -12.18 21.03
N ASN A 220 -12.99 -12.23 22.32
CA ASN A 220 -13.87 -12.77 23.37
C ASN A 220 -14.78 -11.70 23.99
N SER A 221 -15.26 -10.75 23.19
CA SER A 221 -16.38 -9.87 23.57
C SER A 221 -17.71 -10.63 23.43
N PRO A 222 -18.82 -10.16 24.05
CA PRO A 222 -20.12 -10.81 23.91
C PRO A 222 -20.62 -10.93 22.46
N THR A 223 -20.22 -9.99 21.59
CA THR A 223 -20.60 -9.99 20.17
C THR A 223 -19.60 -10.74 19.29
N GLY A 224 -18.42 -11.05 19.81
CA GLY A 224 -17.29 -11.57 19.04
C GLY A 224 -16.52 -10.50 18.25
N LEU A 225 -16.89 -9.21 18.36
CA LEU A 225 -16.09 -8.10 17.85
C LEU A 225 -14.79 -7.96 18.66
N PRO A 226 -13.62 -7.78 18.04
CA PRO A 226 -12.36 -7.71 18.75
C PRO A 226 -12.20 -6.43 19.57
N TYR A 227 -11.53 -6.56 20.71
CA TYR A 227 -11.00 -5.43 21.46
C TYR A 227 -9.69 -4.96 20.81
N ASN A 228 -9.67 -3.76 20.22
CA ASN A 228 -8.50 -3.29 19.48
C ASN A 228 -7.30 -3.01 20.38
N ASN A 229 -7.48 -2.31 21.50
CA ASN A 229 -6.41 -2.04 22.46
C ASN A 229 -6.29 -3.22 23.44
N TRP A 230 -5.32 -4.10 23.20
CA TRP A 230 -5.23 -5.40 23.86
C TRP A 230 -3.90 -5.59 24.59
N ASN A 231 -3.94 -5.88 25.89
CA ASN A 231 -2.75 -6.36 26.59
C ASN A 231 -2.54 -7.85 26.30
N LEU A 232 -1.59 -8.15 25.41
CA LEU A 232 -1.35 -9.50 24.91
C LEU A 232 -1.00 -10.49 26.03
N THR A 233 0.00 -10.17 26.85
CA THR A 233 0.48 -11.03 27.93
C THR A 233 -0.64 -11.35 28.94
N ARG A 234 -1.41 -10.33 29.36
CA ARG A 234 -2.54 -10.53 30.26
C ARG A 234 -3.65 -11.33 29.59
N GLY A 235 -3.98 -11.00 28.35
CA GLY A 235 -5.03 -11.63 27.57
C GLY A 235 -4.83 -13.13 27.32
N LEU A 236 -3.58 -13.59 27.35
CA LEU A 236 -3.21 -15.01 27.23
C LEU A 236 -3.42 -15.81 28.52
N ILE A 237 -3.39 -15.17 29.70
CA ILE A 237 -3.48 -15.85 31.00
C ILE A 237 -4.78 -15.59 31.76
N ASP A 238 -5.46 -14.47 31.48
CA ASP A 238 -6.69 -14.03 32.14
C ASP A 238 -7.84 -14.01 31.13
N SER A 239 -8.58 -15.11 31.05
CA SER A 239 -9.77 -15.22 30.17
C SER A 239 -10.91 -14.27 30.53
N THR A 240 -10.85 -13.57 31.67
CA THR A 240 -11.84 -12.59 32.10
C THR A 240 -11.47 -11.16 31.73
N TYR A 241 -10.26 -10.93 31.18
CA TYR A 241 -9.78 -9.62 30.80
C TYR A 241 -10.65 -8.98 29.71
N LYS A 242 -11.21 -7.81 30.02
CA LYS A 242 -12.02 -6.99 29.11
C LYS A 242 -11.54 -5.53 29.17
N PRO A 243 -10.97 -4.99 28.08
CA PRO A 243 -10.60 -3.58 28.00
C PRO A 243 -11.80 -2.71 27.61
N TYR A 244 -11.53 -1.46 27.23
CA TYR A 244 -12.55 -0.52 26.76
C TYR A 244 -13.31 -1.05 25.54
N SER A 245 -14.64 -0.92 25.55
CA SER A 245 -15.57 -1.60 24.63
C SER A 245 -16.26 -0.65 23.63
N THR A 246 -15.48 0.29 23.09
CA THR A 246 -15.83 1.04 21.89
C THR A 246 -14.81 0.76 20.79
N GLY A 247 -15.27 0.10 19.72
CA GLY A 247 -14.49 -0.21 18.53
C GLY A 247 -14.62 0.89 17.50
N ILE A 248 -13.55 1.08 16.75
CA ILE A 248 -13.51 1.90 15.55
C ILE A 248 -13.78 1.00 14.34
N LEU A 249 -14.56 1.49 13.38
CA LEU A 249 -15.04 0.69 12.25
C LEU A 249 -13.90 0.04 11.45
N ALA A 250 -12.88 0.79 11.05
CA ALA A 250 -11.70 0.24 10.38
C ALA A 250 -10.98 -0.79 11.26
N GLN A 251 -10.78 -0.50 12.55
CA GLN A 251 -10.06 -1.40 13.46
C GLN A 251 -10.76 -2.74 13.66
N VAL A 252 -12.09 -2.73 13.64
CA VAL A 252 -12.92 -3.93 13.77
C VAL A 252 -13.05 -4.64 12.41
N GLY A 253 -13.26 -3.87 11.34
CA GLY A 253 -13.60 -4.35 10.01
C GLY A 253 -12.43 -4.84 9.15
N THR A 254 -11.19 -4.52 9.52
CA THR A 254 -10.02 -4.72 8.66
C THR A 254 -9.07 -5.77 9.23
N LEU A 255 -9.56 -7.00 9.29
CA LEU A 255 -8.82 -8.18 9.78
C LEU A 255 -9.02 -9.40 8.86
N HIS A 256 -9.95 -9.30 7.92
CA HIS A 256 -10.54 -10.46 7.25
C HIS A 256 -9.56 -11.12 6.27
N LEU A 257 -8.83 -10.33 5.49
CA LEU A 257 -7.90 -10.86 4.49
C LEU A 257 -6.81 -11.70 5.15
N GLU A 258 -6.19 -11.17 6.20
CA GLU A 258 -5.06 -11.77 6.90
C GLU A 258 -5.48 -13.04 7.64
N TYR A 259 -6.55 -12.97 8.45
CA TYR A 259 -6.99 -14.13 9.21
C TYR A 259 -7.61 -15.22 8.33
N MET A 260 -8.30 -14.88 7.24
CA MET A 260 -8.77 -15.89 6.30
C MET A 260 -7.60 -16.51 5.52
N LYS A 261 -6.61 -15.73 5.11
CA LYS A 261 -5.36 -16.28 4.53
C LYS A 261 -4.65 -17.19 5.53
N LEU A 262 -4.54 -16.80 6.79
CA LEU A 262 -3.94 -17.63 7.82
C LEU A 262 -4.73 -18.94 8.01
N ALA A 263 -6.07 -18.90 7.98
CA ALA A 263 -6.90 -20.10 8.01
C ALA A 263 -6.62 -21.03 6.81
N GLN A 264 -6.50 -20.44 5.61
CA GLN A 264 -6.18 -21.17 4.38
C GLN A 264 -4.84 -21.92 4.49
N LEU A 265 -3.80 -21.23 4.95
CA LEU A 265 -2.44 -21.76 4.96
C LEU A 265 -2.19 -22.72 6.13
N THR A 266 -2.82 -22.50 7.28
CA THR A 266 -2.55 -23.30 8.50
C THR A 266 -3.50 -24.47 8.71
N GLY A 267 -4.63 -24.52 7.99
CA GLY A 267 -5.67 -25.52 8.24
C GLY A 267 -6.57 -25.20 9.46
N ASN A 268 -6.34 -24.11 10.19
CA ASN A 268 -7.11 -23.76 11.39
C ASN A 268 -8.32 -22.87 11.04
N SER A 269 -9.51 -23.46 11.01
CA SER A 269 -10.76 -22.74 10.69
C SER A 269 -11.21 -21.73 11.75
N THR A 270 -10.62 -21.73 12.95
CA THR A 270 -10.94 -20.75 14.01
C THR A 270 -10.76 -19.33 13.51
N PHE A 271 -9.68 -19.06 12.78
CA PHE A 271 -9.39 -17.73 12.23
C PHE A 271 -10.49 -17.25 11.31
N PHE A 272 -10.97 -18.11 10.40
CA PHE A 272 -12.09 -17.80 9.50
C PHE A 272 -13.35 -17.45 10.28
N TYR A 273 -13.78 -18.31 11.22
CA TYR A 273 -15.03 -18.10 11.94
C TYR A 273 -15.02 -16.83 12.79
N LYS A 274 -13.87 -16.46 13.37
CA LYS A 274 -13.73 -15.23 14.16
C LYS A 274 -13.98 -13.99 13.31
N VAL A 275 -13.33 -13.87 12.16
CA VAL A 275 -13.52 -12.68 11.30
C VAL A 275 -14.83 -12.72 10.53
N GLN A 276 -15.31 -13.90 10.08
CA GLN A 276 -16.63 -13.98 9.43
C GLN A 276 -17.75 -13.51 10.38
N ASN A 277 -17.68 -13.85 11.67
CA ASN A 277 -18.64 -13.35 12.66
C ASN A 277 -18.60 -11.81 12.79
N VAL A 278 -17.42 -11.18 12.66
CA VAL A 278 -17.30 -9.72 12.66
C VAL A 278 -18.09 -9.10 11.51
N THR A 279 -17.94 -9.65 10.29
CA THR A 279 -18.74 -9.21 9.13
C THR A 279 -20.24 -9.36 9.41
N ASP A 280 -20.66 -10.51 9.96
CA ASP A 280 -22.08 -10.77 10.26
C ASP A 280 -22.68 -9.79 11.26
N VAL A 281 -21.92 -9.40 12.28
CA VAL A 281 -22.35 -8.40 13.27
C VAL A 281 -22.46 -7.02 12.63
N LEU A 282 -21.46 -6.59 11.86
CA LEU A 282 -21.46 -5.29 11.18
C LEU A 282 -22.59 -5.17 10.16
N ASP A 283 -22.83 -6.23 9.38
CA ASP A 283 -23.90 -6.30 8.38
C ASP A 283 -25.29 -6.15 9.03
N LYS A 284 -25.55 -6.87 10.13
CA LYS A 284 -26.84 -6.84 10.85
C LYS A 284 -27.04 -5.59 11.70
N ALA A 285 -25.98 -4.87 12.06
CA ALA A 285 -26.07 -3.69 12.90
C ALA A 285 -26.85 -2.56 12.19
N VAL A 286 -27.83 -1.98 12.89
CA VAL A 286 -28.72 -0.93 12.36
C VAL A 286 -27.93 0.29 11.91
N LYS A 287 -28.29 0.85 10.76
CA LYS A 287 -27.67 2.06 10.17
C LYS A 287 -28.75 3.10 9.94
N LYS A 288 -28.38 4.38 10.03
CA LYS A 288 -29.30 5.48 9.71
C LYS A 288 -29.55 5.58 8.20
N ILE A 289 -28.49 5.37 7.42
CA ILE A 289 -28.53 5.30 5.95
C ILE A 289 -27.97 3.91 5.58
N PRO A 290 -28.72 3.08 4.83
CA PRO A 290 -28.22 1.79 4.33
C PRO A 290 -26.86 1.94 3.65
N GLY A 291 -25.95 1.00 3.85
CA GLY A 291 -24.59 1.05 3.29
C GLY A 291 -23.64 2.07 3.95
N LEU A 292 -24.11 3.00 4.78
CA LEU A 292 -23.24 3.94 5.49
C LEU A 292 -23.10 3.53 6.96
N TYR A 293 -21.91 3.06 7.31
CA TYR A 293 -21.57 2.51 8.61
C TYR A 293 -21.00 3.62 9.50
N PRO A 294 -21.60 3.89 10.69
CA PRO A 294 -21.03 4.82 11.65
C PRO A 294 -19.64 4.39 12.12
N THR A 295 -18.79 5.36 12.43
CA THR A 295 -17.38 5.13 12.76
C THR A 295 -17.16 4.33 14.04
N PHE A 296 -18.10 4.33 14.98
CA PHE A 296 -17.92 3.71 16.29
C PHE A 296 -18.97 2.64 16.56
N ILE A 297 -18.56 1.50 17.13
CA ILE A 297 -19.44 0.36 17.45
C ILE A 297 -19.13 -0.20 18.84
N SER A 298 -20.16 -0.60 19.57
CA SER A 298 -20.00 -1.25 20.88
C SER A 298 -19.69 -2.74 20.72
N GLN A 299 -18.54 -3.22 21.23
CA GLN A 299 -18.22 -4.65 21.28
C GLN A 299 -19.13 -5.45 22.24
N GLU A 300 -19.81 -4.80 23.18
CA GLU A 300 -20.73 -5.47 24.10
C GLU A 300 -22.10 -5.74 23.47
N SER A 301 -22.62 -4.78 22.68
CA SER A 301 -23.99 -4.83 22.15
C SER A 301 -24.10 -5.00 20.65
N GLY A 302 -23.03 -4.79 19.88
CA GLY A 302 -23.02 -4.82 18.42
C GLY A 302 -23.76 -3.64 17.78
N ARG A 303 -24.11 -2.62 18.57
CA ARG A 303 -24.80 -1.41 18.08
C ARG A 303 -23.79 -0.32 17.76
N PHE A 304 -24.00 0.37 16.65
CA PHE A 304 -23.27 1.58 16.35
C PHE A 304 -23.54 2.67 17.40
N LEU A 305 -22.53 3.51 17.59
CA LEU A 305 -22.54 4.71 18.40
C LEU A 305 -22.38 5.90 17.46
N ASN A 306 -22.86 7.08 17.87
CA ASN A 306 -22.72 8.32 17.09
C ASN A 306 -23.13 8.16 15.62
N TYR A 307 -24.40 7.81 15.37
CA TYR A 307 -24.95 7.53 14.03
C TYR A 307 -24.79 8.66 12.99
N ASP A 308 -24.44 9.87 13.42
CA ASP A 308 -24.19 11.03 12.57
C ASP A 308 -22.68 11.29 12.32
N VAL A 309 -21.84 10.27 12.48
CA VAL A 309 -20.41 10.30 12.13
C VAL A 309 -20.10 9.14 11.19
N VAL A 310 -19.95 9.44 9.90
CA VAL A 310 -19.61 8.49 8.84
C VAL A 310 -18.53 9.11 7.96
N SER A 311 -17.48 8.34 7.68
CA SER A 311 -16.42 8.72 6.76
C SER A 311 -16.02 7.51 5.91
N PHE A 312 -15.43 7.76 4.75
CA PHE A 312 -14.64 6.79 3.97
C PHE A 312 -13.13 7.06 4.13
N GLY A 313 -12.74 8.07 4.91
CA GLY A 313 -11.38 8.35 5.33
C GLY A 313 -11.08 7.74 6.71
N ALA A 314 -10.30 8.45 7.52
CA ALA A 314 -9.71 7.94 8.75
C ALA A 314 -10.76 7.27 9.66
N ASN A 315 -10.38 6.14 10.26
CA ASN A 315 -11.19 5.34 11.20
C ASN A 315 -12.29 4.47 10.56
N ALA A 316 -12.50 4.56 9.25
CA ALA A 316 -13.57 3.82 8.56
C ALA A 316 -13.16 3.27 7.17
N ASP A 317 -12.25 3.97 6.50
CA ASP A 317 -11.58 3.62 5.24
C ASP A 317 -11.54 2.12 4.88
N SER A 318 -10.64 1.38 5.52
CA SER A 318 -10.24 0.03 5.17
C SER A 318 -11.34 -1.01 5.41
N PHE A 319 -12.36 -0.70 6.22
CA PHE A 319 -13.55 -1.54 6.30
C PHE A 319 -14.26 -1.61 4.94
N TYR A 320 -14.52 -0.46 4.30
CA TYR A 320 -15.17 -0.40 2.99
C TYR A 320 -14.28 -1.02 1.91
N GLU A 321 -12.98 -0.77 2.01
CA GLU A 321 -11.97 -1.35 1.13
C GLU A 321 -11.99 -2.88 1.16
N TYR A 322 -12.06 -3.46 2.37
CA TYR A 322 -12.04 -4.90 2.57
C TYR A 322 -13.29 -5.59 2.05
N LEU A 323 -14.42 -4.89 1.88
CA LEU A 323 -15.62 -5.53 1.30
C LEU A 323 -15.34 -6.05 -0.12
N ILE A 324 -14.84 -5.20 -1.01
CA ILE A 324 -14.54 -5.66 -2.39
C ILE A 324 -13.30 -6.55 -2.45
N LYS A 325 -12.26 -6.24 -1.65
CA LYS A 325 -11.03 -7.03 -1.62
C LYS A 325 -11.28 -8.44 -1.08
N GLN A 326 -12.13 -8.60 -0.06
CA GLN A 326 -12.50 -9.90 0.49
C GLN A 326 -13.33 -10.72 -0.51
N TYR A 327 -14.27 -10.08 -1.22
CA TYR A 327 -15.02 -10.74 -2.29
C TYR A 327 -14.09 -11.28 -3.40
N LEU A 328 -13.07 -10.51 -3.77
CA LEU A 328 -12.03 -10.93 -4.72
C LEU A 328 -11.14 -12.06 -4.19
N PHE A 329 -10.75 -11.97 -2.92
CA PHE A 329 -9.91 -12.95 -2.25
C PHE A 329 -10.54 -14.33 -2.30
N VAL A 330 -11.82 -14.44 -1.93
CA VAL A 330 -12.55 -15.72 -1.86
C VAL A 330 -13.14 -16.17 -3.20
N GLY A 331 -12.74 -15.54 -4.32
CA GLY A 331 -13.23 -15.89 -5.66
C GLY A 331 -14.76 -15.79 -5.80
N GLY A 332 -15.38 -14.85 -5.07
CA GLY A 332 -16.82 -14.62 -5.10
C GLY A 332 -17.68 -15.59 -4.28
N ALA A 333 -17.07 -16.51 -3.53
CA ALA A 333 -17.78 -17.54 -2.78
C ALA A 333 -18.70 -17.01 -1.66
N ILE A 334 -18.43 -15.82 -1.13
CA ILE A 334 -19.18 -15.21 -0.02
C ILE A 334 -19.82 -13.90 -0.52
N ASP A 335 -21.09 -13.99 -0.96
CA ASP A 335 -21.81 -12.88 -1.61
C ASP A 335 -22.12 -11.69 -0.67
N GLN A 336 -22.09 -11.90 0.65
CA GLN A 336 -22.30 -10.86 1.65
C GLN A 336 -21.37 -9.66 1.44
N TYR A 337 -20.10 -9.92 1.13
CA TYR A 337 -19.12 -8.88 0.84
C TYR A 337 -19.47 -8.03 -0.37
N ARG A 338 -19.94 -8.66 -1.46
CA ARG A 338 -20.43 -7.95 -2.65
C ARG A 338 -21.62 -7.06 -2.32
N ARG A 339 -22.64 -7.62 -1.65
CA ARG A 339 -23.85 -6.86 -1.30
C ARG A 339 -23.54 -5.66 -0.43
N MET A 340 -22.77 -5.85 0.64
CA MET A 340 -22.39 -4.75 1.54
C MET A 340 -21.61 -3.68 0.79
N TYR A 341 -20.71 -4.06 -0.13
CA TYR A 341 -19.97 -3.13 -0.97
C TYR A 341 -20.90 -2.32 -1.87
N GLU A 342 -21.76 -2.98 -2.65
CA GLU A 342 -22.68 -2.32 -3.59
C GLU A 342 -23.59 -1.31 -2.85
N GLU A 343 -24.18 -1.71 -1.73
CA GLU A 343 -25.00 -0.84 -0.89
C GLU A 343 -24.22 0.37 -0.37
N SER A 344 -22.97 0.17 0.05
CA SER A 344 -22.09 1.25 0.54
C SER A 344 -21.73 2.24 -0.57
N ILE A 345 -21.40 1.75 -1.76
CA ILE A 345 -21.01 2.60 -2.89
C ILE A 345 -22.20 3.38 -3.43
N ASP A 346 -23.37 2.75 -3.54
CA ASP A 346 -24.60 3.43 -3.97
C ASP A 346 -24.93 4.61 -3.03
N SER A 347 -24.87 4.39 -1.71
CA SER A 347 -25.06 5.47 -0.73
C SER A 347 -23.93 6.50 -0.72
N MET A 348 -22.67 6.10 -0.92
CA MET A 348 -21.57 7.06 -1.04
C MET A 348 -21.79 8.04 -2.19
N HIS A 349 -22.23 7.55 -3.36
CA HIS A 349 -22.56 8.40 -4.51
C HIS A 349 -23.67 9.39 -4.19
N GLU A 350 -24.71 8.96 -3.50
CA GLU A 350 -25.87 9.80 -3.17
C GLU A 350 -25.53 10.88 -2.13
N TYR A 351 -24.88 10.49 -1.04
CA TYR A 351 -24.75 11.35 0.13
C TYR A 351 -23.40 12.09 0.20
N LEU A 352 -22.30 11.46 -0.22
CA LEU A 352 -20.95 11.92 0.12
C LEU A 352 -20.20 12.59 -1.04
N ILE A 353 -20.52 12.24 -2.29
CA ILE A 353 -19.85 12.82 -3.46
C ILE A 353 -20.49 14.15 -3.85
N LYS A 354 -19.66 15.18 -4.02
CA LYS A 354 -20.07 16.53 -4.46
C LYS A 354 -19.11 17.09 -5.50
N GLU A 355 -19.61 18.00 -6.33
CA GLU A 355 -18.78 18.81 -7.22
C GLU A 355 -18.17 19.99 -6.44
N GLY A 356 -16.92 20.35 -6.73
CA GLY A 356 -16.22 21.47 -6.11
C GLY A 356 -16.22 22.76 -6.95
N GLN A 357 -15.91 23.89 -6.31
CA GLN A 357 -15.67 25.18 -6.97
C GLN A 357 -14.18 25.36 -7.30
N VAL A 358 -13.65 24.54 -8.22
CA VAL A 358 -12.26 24.69 -8.70
C VAL A 358 -12.26 25.33 -10.09
N LYS A 359 -11.63 26.50 -10.21
CA LYS A 359 -11.46 27.26 -11.44
C LYS A 359 -10.76 26.41 -12.49
N ASN A 360 -11.31 26.44 -13.71
CA ASN A 360 -10.84 25.68 -14.86
C ASN A 360 -10.87 24.14 -14.69
N ARG A 361 -11.43 23.62 -13.60
CA ARG A 361 -11.60 22.18 -13.33
C ARG A 361 -13.01 21.86 -12.81
N PRO A 362 -14.08 22.19 -13.57
CA PRO A 362 -15.46 21.91 -13.16
C PRO A 362 -15.82 20.41 -13.20
N ASP A 363 -14.91 19.57 -13.68
CA ASP A 363 -15.04 18.11 -13.82
C ASP A 363 -14.72 17.33 -12.53
N LEU A 364 -14.06 17.97 -11.56
CA LEU A 364 -13.60 17.32 -10.34
C LEU A 364 -14.75 16.96 -9.40
N LEU A 365 -14.67 15.75 -8.85
CA LEU A 365 -15.53 15.26 -7.77
C LEU A 365 -14.74 15.21 -6.47
N PHE A 366 -15.43 15.48 -5.36
CA PHE A 366 -14.86 15.45 -4.03
C PHE A 366 -15.68 14.52 -3.16
N LEU A 367 -14.98 13.78 -2.30
CA LEU A 367 -15.59 12.90 -1.32
C LEU A 367 -15.57 13.60 0.04
N GLY A 368 -16.76 13.97 0.53
CA GLY A 368 -16.93 14.51 1.86
C GLY A 368 -17.30 13.44 2.89
N GLU A 369 -17.63 13.90 4.09
CA GLU A 369 -17.98 13.07 5.24
C GLU A 369 -19.33 13.49 5.82
N ILE A 370 -19.89 12.68 6.72
CA ILE A 370 -20.99 13.08 7.60
C ILE A 370 -20.42 13.29 9.00
N TYR A 371 -20.54 14.51 9.50
CA TYR A 371 -20.23 14.87 10.88
C TYR A 371 -21.28 15.87 11.38
N HIS A 372 -22.37 15.34 11.93
CA HIS A 372 -23.57 16.11 12.29
C HIS A 372 -24.14 16.94 11.11
N GLY A 373 -24.03 16.39 9.90
CA GLY A 373 -24.31 17.07 8.63
C GLY A 373 -23.19 16.81 7.62
N PHE A 374 -23.38 17.24 6.36
CA PHE A 374 -22.33 17.08 5.35
C PHE A 374 -21.12 17.97 5.68
N LEU A 375 -19.95 17.35 5.79
CA LEU A 375 -18.67 18.02 5.99
C LEU A 375 -17.86 17.91 4.69
N PRO A 376 -17.56 19.04 4.00
CA PRO A 376 -16.78 19.01 2.77
C PRO A 376 -15.27 18.90 3.07
N ARG A 377 -14.87 17.91 3.86
CA ARG A 377 -13.48 17.57 4.17
C ARG A 377 -13.12 16.33 3.38
N MET A 378 -12.00 16.38 2.68
CA MET A 378 -11.41 15.23 2.00
C MET A 378 -10.02 15.00 2.59
N GLU A 379 -9.79 13.81 3.11
CA GLU A 379 -8.52 13.39 3.69
C GLU A 379 -7.66 12.71 2.63
N HIS A 380 -6.35 12.76 2.80
CA HIS A 380 -5.39 11.96 2.03
C HIS A 380 -5.71 10.48 2.18
N LEU A 381 -6.05 10.06 3.40
CA LEU A 381 -6.60 8.73 3.71
C LEU A 381 -7.85 8.37 2.89
N GLY A 382 -8.62 9.33 2.37
CA GLY A 382 -9.75 9.05 1.46
C GLY A 382 -9.33 8.77 0.02
N CYS A 383 -8.05 8.93 -0.32
CA CYS A 383 -7.55 8.79 -1.68
C CYS A 383 -7.25 7.35 -2.12
N PHE A 384 -7.54 6.32 -1.31
CA PHE A 384 -7.59 4.92 -1.78
C PHE A 384 -8.90 4.62 -2.52
N VAL A 385 -9.97 5.38 -2.23
CA VAL A 385 -11.32 5.17 -2.78
C VAL A 385 -11.35 5.11 -4.31
N PRO A 386 -10.62 5.94 -5.08
CA PRO A 386 -10.51 5.78 -6.53
C PRO A 386 -10.04 4.38 -6.95
N GLY A 387 -8.98 3.85 -6.33
CA GLY A 387 -8.49 2.49 -6.58
C GLY A 387 -9.54 1.43 -6.24
N MET A 388 -10.17 1.55 -5.07
CA MET A 388 -11.26 0.66 -4.64
C MET A 388 -12.43 0.65 -5.64
N LEU A 389 -12.89 1.82 -6.10
CA LEU A 389 -13.97 1.93 -7.10
C LEU A 389 -13.56 1.38 -8.46
N ALA A 390 -12.32 1.60 -8.89
CA ALA A 390 -11.80 1.04 -10.14
C ALA A 390 -11.83 -0.49 -10.11
N ILE A 391 -11.41 -1.10 -9.00
CA ILE A 391 -11.48 -2.55 -8.78
C ILE A 391 -12.94 -3.04 -8.78
N GLY A 392 -13.81 -2.41 -8.00
CA GLY A 392 -15.24 -2.78 -7.93
C GLY A 392 -15.96 -2.66 -9.27
N SER A 393 -15.64 -1.62 -10.05
CA SER A 393 -16.23 -1.37 -11.36
C SER A 393 -16.03 -2.54 -12.34
N LYS A 394 -14.80 -3.09 -12.39
CA LYS A 394 -14.45 -4.23 -13.25
C LYS A 394 -15.01 -5.53 -12.72
N THR A 395 -14.87 -5.74 -11.41
CA THR A 395 -15.28 -6.96 -10.73
C THR A 395 -16.79 -7.18 -10.82
N LEU A 396 -17.57 -6.12 -10.58
CA LEU A 396 -19.03 -6.17 -10.44
C LEU A 396 -19.78 -5.58 -11.64
N ASN A 397 -19.07 -5.23 -12.72
CA ASN A 397 -19.63 -4.64 -13.94
C ASN A 397 -20.42 -3.34 -13.66
N ARG A 398 -19.78 -2.40 -12.95
CA ARG A 398 -20.34 -1.10 -12.55
C ARG A 398 -19.58 0.04 -13.25
N PRO A 399 -19.78 0.28 -14.57
CA PRO A 399 -18.95 1.19 -15.34
C PRO A 399 -19.01 2.65 -14.88
N LYS A 400 -20.14 3.10 -14.28
CA LYS A 400 -20.26 4.44 -13.70
C LYS A 400 -19.30 4.67 -12.54
N ASP A 401 -19.03 3.64 -11.75
CA ASP A 401 -18.08 3.73 -10.64
C ASP A 401 -16.66 3.99 -11.15
N LEU A 402 -16.30 3.49 -12.35
CA LEU A 402 -15.00 3.79 -12.97
C LEU A 402 -14.88 5.26 -13.38
N GLU A 403 -15.95 5.86 -13.91
CA GLU A 403 -15.95 7.29 -14.25
C GLU A 403 -15.76 8.15 -12.99
N VAL A 404 -16.40 7.77 -11.89
CA VAL A 404 -16.24 8.45 -10.61
C VAL A 404 -14.86 8.20 -10.01
N ALA A 405 -14.34 6.98 -10.10
CA ALA A 405 -12.98 6.64 -9.70
C ALA A 405 -11.96 7.54 -10.41
N ILE A 406 -12.07 7.70 -11.72
CA ILE A 406 -11.19 8.56 -12.50
C ILE A 406 -11.27 10.01 -12.00
N LYS A 407 -12.47 10.56 -11.81
CA LYS A 407 -12.65 11.95 -11.33
C LYS A 407 -12.14 12.17 -9.91
N LEU A 408 -12.37 11.24 -8.99
CA LEU A 408 -11.83 11.31 -7.63
C LEU A 408 -10.30 11.15 -7.63
N GLY A 409 -9.76 10.26 -8.46
CA GLY A 409 -8.32 10.10 -8.65
C GLY A 409 -7.66 11.38 -9.20
N GLU A 410 -8.33 12.07 -10.13
CA GLU A 410 -7.90 13.38 -10.60
C GLU A 410 -7.94 14.45 -9.51
N THR A 411 -8.91 14.40 -8.59
CA THR A 411 -8.95 15.29 -7.40
C THR A 411 -7.78 15.03 -6.46
N CYS A 412 -7.49 13.76 -6.15
CA CYS A 412 -6.34 13.39 -5.32
C CYS A 412 -5.01 13.85 -5.94
N TYR A 413 -4.83 13.64 -7.25
CA TYR A 413 -3.64 14.14 -7.94
C TYR A 413 -3.61 15.68 -8.05
N TRP A 414 -4.77 16.32 -8.25
CA TRP A 414 -4.88 17.77 -8.22
C TRP A 414 -4.44 18.34 -6.87
N ALA A 415 -4.79 17.70 -5.75
CA ALA A 415 -4.36 18.13 -4.42
C ALA A 415 -2.82 18.17 -4.34
N TYR A 416 -2.13 17.15 -4.85
CA TYR A 416 -0.66 17.14 -4.97
C TYR A 416 -0.14 18.29 -5.84
N ASN A 417 -0.69 18.46 -7.04
CA ASN A 417 -0.20 19.45 -8.00
C ASN A 417 -0.59 20.90 -7.64
N SER A 418 -1.46 21.07 -6.64
CA SER A 418 -1.94 22.38 -6.18
C SER A 418 -1.08 23.01 -5.09
N THR A 419 -0.14 22.25 -4.50
CA THR A 419 0.77 22.75 -3.47
C THR A 419 2.12 23.17 -4.07
N PRO A 420 2.86 24.12 -3.46
CA PRO A 420 4.20 24.52 -3.89
C PRO A 420 5.23 23.37 -3.89
N THR A 421 5.05 22.37 -3.02
CA THR A 421 5.96 21.22 -2.96
C THR A 421 5.68 20.17 -4.02
N GLY A 422 4.48 20.14 -4.59
CA GLY A 422 4.01 19.02 -5.42
C GLY A 422 3.61 17.79 -4.60
N ILE A 423 3.38 17.95 -3.29
CA ILE A 423 2.98 16.91 -2.34
C ILE A 423 1.58 17.24 -1.79
N GLY A 424 0.71 16.23 -1.72
CA GLY A 424 -0.65 16.39 -1.21
C GLY A 424 -0.69 16.63 0.31
N PRO A 425 -1.64 17.45 0.80
CA PRO A 425 -1.86 17.67 2.22
C PRO A 425 -2.56 16.46 2.89
N GLU A 426 -2.47 16.34 4.22
CA GLU A 426 -3.16 15.32 5.02
C GLU A 426 -4.69 15.42 4.88
N ASP A 427 -5.22 16.64 4.87
CA ASP A 427 -6.62 16.88 4.56
C ASP A 427 -6.87 18.31 4.06
N PHE A 428 -7.97 18.49 3.34
CA PHE A 428 -8.41 19.80 2.89
C PHE A 428 -9.93 19.89 2.87
N TYR A 429 -10.43 21.12 3.00
CA TYR A 429 -11.85 21.41 3.01
C TYR A 429 -12.21 22.21 1.76
N PHE A 430 -13.09 21.65 0.93
CA PHE A 430 -13.42 22.18 -0.39
C PHE A 430 -14.71 23.01 -0.38
N LEU A 431 -14.78 23.96 -1.31
CA LEU A 431 -15.97 24.74 -1.58
C LEU A 431 -16.88 23.95 -2.52
N GLN A 432 -18.12 23.67 -2.09
CA GLN A 432 -19.09 22.93 -2.90
C GLN A 432 -19.65 23.80 -4.02
N LYS A 433 -19.80 23.25 -5.22
CA LYS A 433 -20.39 23.96 -6.37
C LYS A 433 -21.82 24.42 -6.03
N ASN A 434 -22.17 25.63 -6.47
CA ASN A 434 -23.46 26.28 -6.22
C ASN A 434 -23.82 26.53 -4.73
N VAL A 435 -22.87 26.37 -3.80
CA VAL A 435 -23.05 26.75 -2.39
C VAL A 435 -22.36 28.10 -2.14
N THR A 436 -23.09 29.05 -1.56
CA THR A 436 -22.55 30.37 -1.22
C THR A 436 -21.59 30.27 -0.03
N VAL A 437 -20.41 30.89 -0.16
CA VAL A 437 -19.39 30.92 0.90
C VAL A 437 -19.83 31.86 2.03
N ASP A 438 -20.12 31.29 3.20
CA ASP A 438 -20.52 32.02 4.41
C ASP A 438 -19.36 32.79 5.08
N GLU A 439 -19.69 33.63 6.06
CA GLU A 439 -18.71 34.47 6.77
C GLU A 439 -17.70 33.64 7.57
N LYS A 440 -18.14 32.53 8.17
CA LYS A 440 -17.28 31.62 8.95
C LYS A 440 -16.21 31.00 8.06
N THR A 441 -16.58 30.57 6.86
CA THR A 441 -15.70 29.97 5.86
C THR A 441 -14.69 30.99 5.34
N ARG A 442 -15.14 32.22 5.05
CA ARG A 442 -14.23 33.32 4.69
C ARG A 442 -13.26 33.68 5.81
N TRP A 443 -13.72 33.64 7.06
CA TRP A 443 -12.87 33.86 8.22
C TRP A 443 -11.82 32.74 8.36
N MET A 444 -12.20 31.46 8.19
CA MET A 444 -11.24 30.34 8.21
C MET A 444 -10.17 30.48 7.13
N GLN A 445 -10.56 30.85 5.90
CA GLN A 445 -9.63 31.13 4.79
C GLN A 445 -8.60 32.19 5.17
N LYS A 446 -9.05 33.32 5.73
CA LYS A 446 -8.17 34.43 6.12
C LYS A 446 -7.20 34.07 7.27
N ASN A 447 -7.50 33.03 8.05
CA ASN A 447 -6.66 32.60 9.17
C ASN A 447 -5.61 31.53 8.81
N GLN A 448 -5.60 31.03 7.56
CA GLN A 448 -4.55 30.14 7.04
C GLN A 448 -3.28 30.92 6.64
N LYS A 449 -2.74 31.72 7.57
CA LYS A 449 -1.71 32.74 7.26
C LYS A 449 -0.38 32.18 6.75
N ASP A 450 -0.02 30.98 7.21
CA ASP A 450 1.25 30.33 6.88
C ASP A 450 1.10 29.26 5.78
N THR A 451 -0.08 29.16 5.17
CA THR A 451 -0.45 28.08 4.26
C THR A 451 -1.05 28.66 2.99
N VAL A 452 -0.46 28.34 1.83
CA VAL A 452 -1.01 28.66 0.52
C VAL A 452 -2.21 27.76 0.27
N LEU A 453 -3.41 28.33 0.27
CA LEU A 453 -4.63 27.59 -0.06
C LEU A 453 -4.80 27.46 -1.59
N PRO A 454 -5.00 26.23 -2.10
CA PRO A 454 -5.45 26.02 -3.47
C PRO A 454 -6.78 26.70 -3.75
N ASP A 455 -7.03 26.99 -5.02
CA ASP A 455 -8.35 27.45 -5.46
C ASP A 455 -9.42 26.39 -5.16
N GLY A 456 -10.62 26.84 -4.75
CA GLY A 456 -11.68 25.94 -4.30
C GLY A 456 -11.48 25.32 -2.91
N VAL A 457 -10.42 25.67 -2.18
CA VAL A 457 -10.17 25.19 -0.80
C VAL A 457 -10.33 26.34 0.20
N TYR A 458 -10.89 26.06 1.36
CA TYR A 458 -11.07 27.06 2.43
C TYR A 458 -10.30 26.77 3.71
N LYS A 459 -9.83 25.54 3.89
CA LYS A 459 -8.97 25.12 5.00
C LYS A 459 -8.14 23.93 4.53
N LEU A 460 -6.88 23.87 4.94
CA LEU A 460 -5.94 22.81 4.58
C LEU A 460 -5.08 22.44 5.80
N ASN A 461 -4.87 21.15 6.01
CA ASN A 461 -3.92 20.59 6.95
C ASN A 461 -2.69 20.14 6.17
N GLY A 462 -1.62 20.93 6.22
CA GLY A 462 -0.45 20.72 5.35
C GLY A 462 0.48 19.59 5.76
N ASN A 463 0.18 18.83 6.82
CA ASN A 463 1.03 17.71 7.20
C ASN A 463 1.12 16.68 6.04
N TYR A 464 2.26 16.03 5.90
CA TYR A 464 2.43 14.90 5.01
C TYR A 464 3.28 13.84 5.71
N LEU A 465 2.72 12.65 5.89
CA LEU A 465 3.33 11.58 6.68
C LEU A 465 3.95 10.49 5.80
N LEU A 466 4.28 10.81 4.53
CA LEU A 466 4.77 9.85 3.53
C LEU A 466 3.73 8.82 3.06
N ARG A 467 2.44 9.14 3.19
CA ARG A 467 1.34 8.19 2.98
C ARG A 467 1.12 7.78 1.52
N PRO A 468 0.58 6.58 1.26
CA PRO A 468 0.56 5.95 -0.07
C PRO A 468 -0.73 6.12 -0.89
N GLU A 469 -1.84 6.52 -0.30
CA GLU A 469 -3.21 6.27 -0.78
C GLU A 469 -3.46 6.85 -2.18
N THR A 470 -2.95 8.06 -2.45
CA THR A 470 -2.99 8.62 -3.81
C THR A 470 -2.18 7.79 -4.80
N ILE A 471 -0.98 7.34 -4.42
CA ILE A 471 -0.08 6.54 -5.26
C ILE A 471 -0.68 5.15 -5.52
N GLU A 472 -1.30 4.54 -4.51
CA GLU A 472 -2.07 3.30 -4.65
C GLU A 472 -3.13 3.45 -5.74
N SER A 473 -3.96 4.50 -5.64
CA SER A 473 -5.00 4.77 -6.63
C SER A 473 -4.43 5.00 -8.03
N LEU A 474 -3.29 5.70 -8.17
CA LEU A 474 -2.63 5.87 -9.47
C LEU A 474 -2.16 4.53 -10.04
N PHE A 475 -1.58 3.66 -9.22
CA PHE A 475 -1.19 2.30 -9.61
C PHE A 475 -2.38 1.47 -10.06
N ILE A 476 -3.45 1.43 -9.27
CA ILE A 476 -4.65 0.65 -9.60
C ILE A 476 -5.32 1.19 -10.85
N LEU A 477 -5.50 2.51 -10.97
CA LEU A 477 -6.10 3.13 -12.16
C LEU A 477 -5.27 2.86 -13.42
N TYR A 478 -3.94 2.93 -13.34
CA TYR A 478 -3.06 2.50 -14.44
C TYR A 478 -3.33 1.05 -14.84
N ARG A 479 -3.33 0.13 -13.87
CA ARG A 479 -3.54 -1.30 -14.14
C ARG A 479 -4.93 -1.59 -14.69
N VAL A 480 -5.96 -0.87 -14.27
CA VAL A 480 -7.36 -1.07 -14.69
C VAL A 480 -7.67 -0.45 -16.06
N THR A 481 -7.04 0.67 -16.39
CA THR A 481 -7.37 1.47 -17.60
C THR A 481 -6.33 1.39 -18.71
N GLY A 482 -5.08 1.08 -18.40
CA GLY A 482 -3.96 1.17 -19.32
C GLY A 482 -3.48 2.61 -19.59
N ASP A 483 -4.06 3.64 -18.94
CA ASP A 483 -3.69 5.03 -19.16
C ASP A 483 -2.31 5.35 -18.55
N LYS A 484 -1.32 5.55 -19.44
CA LYS A 484 0.06 5.90 -19.07
C LYS A 484 0.18 7.25 -18.38
N SER A 485 -0.85 8.12 -18.40
CA SER A 485 -0.84 9.39 -17.69
C SER A 485 -0.62 9.22 -16.18
N TYR A 486 -1.10 8.12 -15.59
CA TYR A 486 -0.93 7.80 -14.18
C TYR A 486 0.53 7.52 -13.81
N GLN A 487 1.33 6.96 -14.73
CA GLN A 487 2.77 6.77 -14.53
C GLN A 487 3.51 8.12 -14.49
N GLU A 488 3.12 9.08 -15.34
CA GLU A 488 3.67 10.45 -15.29
C GLU A 488 3.30 11.19 -14.00
N LYS A 489 2.07 11.00 -13.52
CA LYS A 489 1.59 11.54 -12.24
C LYS A 489 2.43 10.99 -11.08
N GLY A 490 2.57 9.66 -11.00
CA GLY A 490 3.40 9.01 -9.98
C GLY A 490 4.86 9.43 -10.04
N TRP A 491 5.42 9.60 -11.24
CA TRP A 491 6.81 10.07 -11.41
C TRP A 491 7.01 11.49 -10.88
N LYS A 492 6.04 12.39 -11.09
CA LYS A 492 6.09 13.74 -10.51
C LYS A 492 6.03 13.71 -8.99
N ILE A 493 5.17 12.87 -8.41
CA ILE A 493 5.09 12.67 -6.96
C ILE A 493 6.42 12.15 -6.42
N TRP A 494 7.01 11.13 -7.05
CA TRP A 494 8.32 10.61 -6.63
C TRP A 494 9.41 11.67 -6.62
N LYS A 495 9.51 12.48 -7.67
CA LYS A 495 10.48 13.58 -7.71
C LYS A 495 10.26 14.62 -6.61
N ALA A 496 9.00 14.87 -6.22
CA ALA A 496 8.69 15.76 -5.11
C ALA A 496 9.12 15.14 -3.76
N ILE A 497 8.89 13.84 -3.56
CA ILE A 497 9.37 13.10 -2.38
C ILE A 497 10.91 13.15 -2.32
N GLU A 498 11.61 12.86 -3.41
CA GLU A 498 13.08 12.94 -3.48
C GLU A 498 13.60 14.34 -3.12
N LYS A 499 12.91 15.38 -3.56
CA LYS A 499 13.34 16.76 -3.33
C LYS A 499 13.10 17.22 -1.89
N TRP A 500 11.95 16.89 -1.31
CA TRP A 500 11.50 17.51 -0.05
C TRP A 500 11.57 16.59 1.16
N CYS A 501 11.45 15.28 0.96
CA CYS A 501 11.39 14.30 2.04
C CYS A 501 12.72 13.61 2.30
N LYS A 502 13.63 13.54 1.33
CA LYS A 502 14.92 12.86 1.50
C LYS A 502 15.78 13.55 2.58
N THR A 503 16.36 12.76 3.47
CA THR A 503 17.36 13.19 4.48
C THR A 503 18.70 12.52 4.19
N GLU A 504 19.73 12.85 4.99
CA GLU A 504 21.03 12.16 4.90
C GLU A 504 20.92 10.65 5.15
N SER A 505 19.96 10.22 5.99
CA SER A 505 19.84 8.82 6.42
C SER A 505 18.69 8.08 5.76
N ALA A 506 17.54 8.73 5.54
CA ALA A 506 16.34 8.08 5.01
C ALA A 506 15.38 9.13 4.41
N TYR A 507 14.08 9.05 4.71
CA TYR A 507 13.06 10.04 4.30
C TYR A 507 12.25 10.49 5.50
N SER A 508 11.82 11.75 5.50
CA SER A 508 10.96 12.34 6.51
C SER A 508 9.71 12.92 5.87
N GLY A 509 8.58 12.80 6.58
CA GLY A 509 7.39 13.60 6.30
C GLY A 509 7.63 15.10 6.47
N LEU A 510 6.61 15.91 6.17
CA LEU A 510 6.64 17.37 6.23
C LEU A 510 5.55 17.91 7.16
N TYR A 511 5.83 19.01 7.88
CA TYR A 511 4.81 19.68 8.70
C TYR A 511 3.81 20.50 7.87
N ASN A 512 4.25 21.08 6.75
CA ASN A 512 3.40 21.87 5.87
C ASN A 512 3.86 21.83 4.42
N VAL A 513 3.21 21.01 3.58
CA VAL A 513 3.43 20.90 2.13
C VAL A 513 3.08 22.17 1.35
N ALA A 514 2.31 23.06 1.97
CA ALA A 514 1.83 24.29 1.40
C ALA A 514 2.31 25.52 2.17
N SER A 515 3.43 25.41 2.90
CA SER A 515 4.05 26.55 3.60
C SER A 515 4.34 27.69 2.62
N ASN A 516 3.96 28.91 2.99
CA ASN A 516 4.46 30.13 2.32
C ASN A 516 5.80 30.64 2.92
N LYS A 517 6.33 29.91 3.90
CA LYS A 517 7.64 30.12 4.52
C LYS A 517 8.59 28.98 4.09
N GLU A 518 9.38 28.47 5.03
CA GLU A 518 10.23 27.30 4.84
C GLU A 518 9.40 26.01 4.88
N ILE A 519 9.83 25.03 4.08
CA ILE A 519 9.33 23.65 4.13
C ILE A 519 10.16 22.88 5.14
N VAL A 520 9.51 22.40 6.21
CA VAL A 520 10.19 21.76 7.34
C VAL A 520 9.80 20.28 7.42
N GLN A 521 10.80 19.42 7.48
CA GLN A 521 10.66 17.99 7.70
C GLN A 521 10.28 17.69 9.16
N ASN A 522 9.42 16.69 9.37
CA ASN A 522 8.86 16.35 10.68
C ASN A 522 9.66 15.30 11.49
N ASN A 523 10.83 14.88 10.98
CA ASN A 523 11.67 13.84 11.57
C ASN A 523 10.91 12.52 11.80
N ASN A 524 10.01 12.13 10.89
CA ASN A 524 9.26 10.90 11.01
C ASN A 524 9.25 10.09 9.70
N MET A 525 9.54 8.79 9.80
CA MET A 525 9.39 7.81 8.73
C MET A 525 8.61 6.60 9.27
N GLU A 526 7.34 6.52 8.89
CA GLU A 526 6.49 5.37 9.24
C GLU A 526 6.89 4.14 8.41
N SER A 527 6.66 2.94 8.96
CA SER A 527 7.02 1.68 8.30
C SER A 527 6.33 1.50 6.94
N PHE A 528 5.11 2.02 6.78
CA PHE A 528 4.37 2.01 5.51
C PHE A 528 5.07 2.73 4.36
N PHE A 529 6.04 3.61 4.62
CA PHE A 529 6.79 4.21 3.52
C PHE A 529 7.54 3.14 2.70
N LEU A 530 8.07 2.11 3.39
CA LEU A 530 8.72 0.95 2.80
C LEU A 530 7.71 -0.07 2.26
N ALA A 531 6.62 -0.33 2.99
CA ALA A 531 5.60 -1.30 2.56
C ALA A 531 4.75 -0.80 1.40
N GLU A 532 4.39 0.47 1.37
CA GLU A 532 3.30 0.95 0.53
C GLU A 532 3.76 1.97 -0.49
N THR A 533 4.23 3.14 -0.04
CA THR A 533 4.57 4.27 -0.92
C THR A 533 5.61 3.87 -1.96
N LEU A 534 6.71 3.24 -1.52
CA LEU A 534 7.77 2.78 -2.42
C LEU A 534 7.34 1.54 -3.22
N LYS A 535 6.52 0.64 -2.65
CA LYS A 535 6.03 -0.55 -3.37
C LYS A 535 5.10 -0.15 -4.52
N TYR A 536 4.09 0.67 -4.29
CA TYR A 536 3.17 1.10 -5.34
C TYR A 536 3.87 1.95 -6.41
N LEU A 537 4.82 2.82 -6.04
CA LEU A 537 5.66 3.51 -7.03
C LEU A 537 6.49 2.52 -7.86
N TYR A 538 7.10 1.52 -7.23
CA TYR A 538 7.88 0.50 -7.94
C TYR A 538 7.00 -0.34 -8.87
N LEU A 539 5.80 -0.73 -8.43
CA LEU A 539 4.84 -1.51 -9.21
C LEU A 539 4.19 -0.72 -10.36
N LEU A 540 4.02 0.60 -10.19
CA LEU A 540 3.57 1.52 -11.23
C LEU A 540 4.55 1.58 -12.42
N PHE A 541 5.85 1.37 -12.16
CA PHE A 541 6.90 1.25 -13.18
C PHE A 541 7.36 -0.20 -13.42
N SER A 542 6.64 -1.19 -12.91
CA SER A 542 6.87 -2.60 -13.22
C SER A 542 6.00 -3.06 -14.38
N THR A 543 6.39 -4.16 -15.03
CA THR A 543 5.57 -4.76 -16.09
C THR A 543 4.25 -5.29 -15.50
N PRO A 544 3.14 -5.32 -16.28
CA PRO A 544 1.81 -5.64 -15.77
C PRO A 544 1.61 -7.05 -15.18
N ASP A 545 2.54 -7.96 -15.45
CA ASP A 545 2.59 -9.32 -14.91
C ASP A 545 3.12 -9.37 -13.46
N VAL A 546 3.96 -8.41 -13.07
CA VAL A 546 4.47 -8.32 -11.69
C VAL A 546 3.33 -7.88 -10.77
N ILE A 547 3.01 -8.76 -9.80
CA ILE A 547 1.91 -8.61 -8.83
C ILE A 547 0.62 -8.15 -9.52
N SER A 548 0.15 -8.97 -10.47
CA SER A 548 -1.09 -8.72 -11.21
C SER A 548 -2.32 -8.65 -10.29
N LEU A 549 -3.18 -7.64 -10.47
CA LEU A 549 -4.46 -7.54 -9.75
C LEU A 549 -5.43 -8.71 -10.07
N ASP A 550 -5.16 -9.49 -11.11
CA ASP A 550 -5.92 -10.69 -11.47
C ASP A 550 -5.50 -11.94 -10.66
N ASP A 551 -4.36 -11.86 -9.98
CA ASP A 551 -3.77 -12.94 -9.19
C ASP A 551 -3.70 -12.61 -7.70
N TYR A 552 -3.47 -11.34 -7.39
CA TYR A 552 -3.28 -10.85 -6.03
C TYR A 552 -4.39 -9.90 -5.61
N VAL A 553 -4.61 -9.84 -4.31
CA VAL A 553 -5.34 -8.79 -3.63
C VAL A 553 -4.42 -8.20 -2.58
N PHE A 554 -4.25 -6.89 -2.57
CA PHE A 554 -3.45 -6.21 -1.56
C PHE A 554 -4.27 -6.06 -0.29
N ASN A 555 -3.69 -6.33 0.88
CA ASN A 555 -4.28 -5.89 2.14
C ASN A 555 -4.19 -4.34 2.26
N THR A 556 -4.66 -3.75 3.37
CA THR A 556 -4.66 -2.28 3.53
C THR A 556 -3.26 -1.68 3.75
N GLU A 557 -2.24 -2.52 3.96
CA GLU A 557 -0.83 -2.12 4.15
C GLU A 557 0.03 -2.53 2.93
N ALA A 558 -0.62 -2.62 1.76
CA ALA A 558 -0.03 -3.01 0.49
C ALA A 558 0.66 -4.39 0.47
N HIS A 559 0.30 -5.33 1.32
CA HIS A 559 0.81 -6.70 1.27
C HIS A 559 0.00 -7.56 0.30
N PRO A 560 0.56 -7.99 -0.86
CA PRO A 560 -0.18 -8.79 -1.83
C PRO A 560 -0.39 -10.23 -1.36
N LEU A 561 -1.66 -10.63 -1.26
CA LEU A 561 -2.08 -12.00 -0.96
C LEU A 561 -2.65 -12.67 -2.22
N LEU A 562 -2.33 -13.94 -2.42
CA LEU A 562 -2.87 -14.69 -3.55
C LEU A 562 -4.37 -14.90 -3.40
N ARG A 563 -5.11 -14.60 -4.46
CA ARG A 563 -6.54 -14.87 -4.56
C ARG A 563 -6.81 -16.37 -4.67
N MET A 564 -7.89 -16.83 -4.07
CA MET A 564 -8.38 -18.18 -4.28
C MET A 564 -8.84 -18.35 -5.73
N LYS A 565 -8.51 -19.49 -6.33
CA LYS A 565 -8.95 -19.87 -7.67
C LYS A 565 -9.54 -21.29 -7.65
N PRO A 566 -10.40 -21.64 -8.62
CA PRO A 566 -11.06 -22.95 -8.69
C PRO A 566 -10.10 -24.14 -8.74
#